data_AF-A0A9P5CJQ4-F1
#
_entry.id   AF-A0A9P5CJQ4-F1
#
_cell.length_a   1.000
_cell.length_b   1.000
_cell.length_c   1.000
_cell.angle_alpha   90.00
_cell.angle_beta   90.00
_cell.angle_gamma   90.00
#
_symmetry.space_group_name_H-M   'P 1'
#
loop_
_entity.id
_entity.type
_entity.pdbx_description
1 polymer ?
#
loop_
_entity_poly.entity_id
_entity_poly.type
_entity_poly.pdbx_seq_one_letter_code
_entity_poly.pdbx_strand_id
1 'polypeptide(L)'
;MDDFRSVQDLVLDSLYFRQCHERLNTVRVAHHETYEWVFCPPEADKPWAPFVEWLERGNGCYYISGKPGSGKSTLMKFVVSHQRTSAALESWAGGTPIRASFFFWNLGSPLQKSSDGLLRGLLNDLLTQLRSLISVVMPDLWQRAAVAGASLDKFSLDELKRWIRKLLSQDTTSLKFFIVIDGIDEFEGDHDELVELIRDVVKNKNVKVLLSSRPTTFSEESFRDCPVLRLHDLTRGDIQKYAGDYLSGKLRQRHGAQWAALIDEITDRSHGVFLWVVLVVRSLREGLIDGDSIKEMGQRLDELPRDLKALYDHMIRNLSPRYQQQASEMFQLLLKAQQVQSS
;
A
#
# COMPACT_ATOMS: atom_id res chain seq x y z
N MET A 1 -20.35 24.49 24.62
CA MET A 1 -20.00 23.86 23.32
C MET A 1 -18.50 23.60 23.22
N ASP A 2 -17.65 24.47 23.78
CA ASP A 2 -16.19 24.30 23.77
C ASP A 2 -15.70 23.08 24.58
N ASP A 3 -16.38 22.76 25.69
CA ASP A 3 -16.00 21.63 26.57
C ASP A 3 -16.23 20.24 25.94
N PHE A 4 -17.15 20.11 24.99
CA PHE A 4 -17.33 18.83 24.29
C PHE A 4 -16.29 18.61 23.19
N ARG A 5 -15.86 19.69 22.54
CA ARG A 5 -14.82 19.61 21.50
C ARG A 5 -13.47 19.26 22.12
N SER A 6 -13.13 19.84 23.27
CA SER A 6 -11.90 19.50 24.00
C SER A 6 -11.85 18.01 24.37
N VAL A 7 -12.96 17.44 24.85
CA VAL A 7 -13.02 15.99 25.16
C VAL A 7 -12.87 15.14 23.90
N GLN A 8 -13.51 15.53 22.78
CA GLN A 8 -13.32 14.84 21.49
C GLN A 8 -11.85 14.86 21.04
N ASP A 9 -11.20 16.01 21.14
CA ASP A 9 -9.80 16.16 20.75
C ASP A 9 -8.89 15.31 21.64
N LEU A 10 -9.08 15.32 22.96
CA LEU A 10 -8.32 14.48 23.89
C LEU A 10 -8.44 12.97 23.57
N VAL A 11 -9.64 12.51 23.22
CA VAL A 11 -9.86 11.12 22.84
C VAL A 11 -9.18 10.80 21.50
N LEU A 12 -9.33 11.65 20.49
CA LEU A 12 -8.66 11.46 19.19
C LEU A 12 -7.14 11.47 19.34
N ASP A 13 -6.59 12.40 20.12
CA ASP A 13 -5.17 12.53 20.42
C ASP A 13 -4.63 11.28 21.13
N SER A 14 -5.43 10.63 21.98
CA SER A 14 -5.03 9.38 22.65
C SER A 14 -4.91 8.18 21.69
N LEU A 15 -5.66 8.20 20.59
CA LEU A 15 -5.57 7.20 19.52
C LEU A 15 -4.43 7.53 18.54
N TYR A 16 -4.10 8.81 18.39
CA TYR A 16 -3.11 9.27 17.43
C TYR A 16 -1.69 8.79 17.79
N PHE A 17 -0.95 8.38 16.78
CA PHE A 17 0.50 8.21 16.87
C PHE A 17 1.15 8.74 15.60
N ARG A 18 2.27 9.43 15.75
CA ARG A 18 2.91 10.22 14.67
C ARG A 18 3.14 9.42 13.38
N GLN A 19 3.43 8.14 13.50
CA GLN A 19 3.81 7.28 12.39
C GLN A 19 2.62 6.67 11.62
N CYS A 20 1.38 6.90 12.05
CA CYS A 20 0.18 6.24 11.48
C CYS A 20 -0.01 6.48 9.97
N HIS A 21 0.32 7.68 9.48
CA HIS A 21 0.25 8.00 8.04
C HIS A 21 1.63 8.12 7.37
N GLU A 22 2.73 7.92 8.12
CA GLU A 22 4.09 8.09 7.60
C GLU A 22 4.36 7.16 6.41
N ARG A 23 3.94 5.90 6.51
CA ARG A 23 4.13 4.94 5.43
C ARG A 23 3.42 5.40 4.15
N LEU A 24 2.14 5.75 4.23
CA LEU A 24 1.38 6.29 3.10
C LEU A 24 2.06 7.54 2.49
N ASN A 25 2.56 8.45 3.32
CA ASN A 25 3.22 9.67 2.87
C ASN A 25 4.54 9.39 2.13
N THR A 26 5.31 8.39 2.55
CA THR A 26 6.59 8.00 1.92
C THR A 26 6.44 7.19 0.63
N VAL A 27 5.28 6.55 0.41
CA VAL A 27 5.01 5.85 -0.87
C VAL A 27 5.10 6.86 -2.02
N ARG A 28 5.88 6.52 -3.05
CA ARG A 28 6.02 7.35 -4.25
C ARG A 28 4.69 7.51 -4.98
N VAL A 29 4.47 8.69 -5.54
CA VAL A 29 3.36 8.93 -6.47
C VAL A 29 3.57 8.06 -7.72
N ALA A 30 2.47 7.55 -8.27
CA ALA A 30 2.49 6.81 -9.52
C ALA A 30 3.14 7.64 -10.63
N HIS A 31 3.84 6.97 -11.55
CA HIS A 31 4.35 7.65 -12.74
C HIS A 31 3.18 8.12 -13.61
N HIS A 32 3.39 9.21 -14.38
CA HIS A 32 2.36 9.83 -15.18
C HIS A 32 1.64 8.79 -16.05
N GLU A 33 0.30 8.77 -15.96
CA GLU A 33 -0.56 7.85 -16.72
C GLU A 33 -0.20 6.35 -16.58
N THR A 34 0.29 5.94 -15.41
CA THR A 34 0.38 4.52 -15.02
C THR A 34 -0.79 4.14 -14.12
N TYR A 35 -1.15 2.86 -14.10
CA TYR A 35 -2.30 2.30 -13.37
C TYR A 35 -3.69 2.76 -13.82
N GLU A 36 -3.80 3.60 -14.86
CA GLU A 36 -5.06 4.10 -15.41
C GLU A 36 -6.04 2.97 -15.77
N TRP A 37 -5.49 1.85 -16.24
CA TRP A 37 -6.23 0.64 -16.61
C TRP A 37 -7.06 0.06 -15.47
N VAL A 38 -6.76 0.35 -14.20
CA VAL A 38 -7.54 -0.17 -13.06
C VAL A 38 -8.99 0.30 -13.07
N PHE A 39 -9.25 1.43 -13.74
CA PHE A 39 -10.59 2.00 -13.89
C PHE A 39 -11.30 1.58 -15.18
N CYS A 40 -10.64 0.77 -16.02
CA CYS A 40 -11.21 0.24 -17.25
C CYS A 40 -11.83 -1.15 -17.00
N PRO A 41 -12.81 -1.56 -17.82
CA PRO A 41 -13.27 -2.95 -17.83
C PRO A 41 -12.10 -3.91 -18.12
N PRO A 42 -12.08 -5.11 -17.50
CA PRO A 42 -11.05 -6.11 -17.76
C PRO A 42 -11.01 -6.51 -19.25
N GLU A 43 -9.82 -6.74 -19.76
CA GLU A 43 -9.61 -7.24 -21.12
C GLU A 43 -9.79 -8.77 -21.16
N ALA A 44 -10.26 -9.30 -22.30
CA ALA A 44 -10.66 -10.70 -22.45
C ALA A 44 -9.52 -11.72 -22.19
N ASP A 45 -8.27 -11.28 -22.35
CA ASP A 45 -7.05 -12.07 -22.18
C ASP A 45 -6.40 -11.93 -20.78
N LYS A 46 -6.87 -10.98 -19.95
CA LYS A 46 -6.35 -10.71 -18.60
C LYS A 46 -7.48 -10.35 -17.63
N PRO A 47 -8.25 -11.33 -17.14
CA PRO A 47 -9.37 -11.03 -16.26
C PRO A 47 -8.85 -10.71 -14.85
N TRP A 48 -8.78 -9.43 -14.51
CA TRP A 48 -8.91 -9.02 -13.10
C TRP A 48 -10.38 -8.80 -12.78
N ALA A 49 -10.76 -8.87 -11.51
CA ALA A 49 -12.13 -8.54 -11.14
C ALA A 49 -12.41 -7.04 -11.39
N PRO A 50 -13.55 -6.62 -11.95
CA PRO A 50 -13.79 -5.21 -12.26
C PRO A 50 -13.78 -4.33 -11.00
N PHE A 51 -12.74 -3.51 -10.83
CA PHE A 51 -12.54 -2.71 -9.62
C PHE A 51 -13.64 -1.66 -9.44
N VAL A 52 -14.01 -0.96 -10.51
CA VAL A 52 -15.06 0.08 -10.48
C VAL A 52 -16.42 -0.52 -10.14
N GLU A 53 -16.76 -1.67 -10.73
CA GLU A 53 -18.02 -2.37 -10.40
C GLU A 53 -18.05 -2.79 -8.93
N TRP A 54 -16.92 -3.28 -8.41
CA TRP A 54 -16.82 -3.57 -6.98
C TRP A 54 -17.03 -2.31 -6.15
N LEU A 55 -16.42 -1.17 -6.50
CA LEU A 55 -16.62 0.08 -5.76
C LEU A 55 -18.09 0.51 -5.73
N GLU A 56 -18.77 0.48 -6.88
CA GLU A 56 -20.15 0.96 -7.03
C GLU A 56 -21.21 0.00 -6.46
N ARG A 57 -21.03 -1.31 -6.66
CA ARG A 57 -22.10 -2.32 -6.45
C ARG A 57 -21.67 -3.53 -5.63
N GLY A 58 -20.36 -3.79 -5.56
CA GLY A 58 -19.81 -4.90 -4.79
C GLY A 58 -20.04 -4.76 -3.29
N ASN A 59 -19.58 -5.73 -2.51
CA ASN A 59 -19.57 -5.69 -1.05
C ASN A 59 -18.31 -6.35 -0.50
N GLY A 60 -18.03 -6.10 0.78
CA GLY A 60 -16.94 -6.73 1.50
C GLY A 60 -15.55 -6.38 1.00
N CYS A 61 -14.69 -7.38 0.85
CA CYS A 61 -13.29 -7.17 0.52
C CYS A 61 -13.03 -7.10 -1.00
N TYR A 62 -11.99 -6.38 -1.40
CA TYR A 62 -11.34 -6.49 -2.70
C TYR A 62 -9.84 -6.66 -2.46
N TYR A 63 -9.23 -7.65 -3.12
CA TYR A 63 -7.87 -8.07 -2.81
C TYR A 63 -6.91 -7.80 -3.97
N ILE A 64 -5.87 -7.01 -3.70
CA ILE A 64 -4.77 -6.71 -4.62
C ILE A 64 -3.56 -7.58 -4.23
N SER A 65 -3.25 -8.56 -5.06
CA SER A 65 -2.08 -9.42 -4.91
C SER A 65 -0.96 -8.97 -5.84
N GLY A 66 0.30 -9.08 -5.41
CA GLY A 66 1.43 -8.68 -6.24
C GLY A 66 2.78 -9.05 -5.67
N LYS A 67 3.74 -9.36 -6.55
CA LYS A 67 5.12 -9.67 -6.16
C LYS A 67 5.77 -8.52 -5.36
N PRO A 68 6.80 -8.80 -4.54
CA PRO A 68 7.64 -7.74 -3.96
C PRO A 68 8.12 -6.78 -5.06
N GLY A 69 8.02 -5.48 -4.82
CA GLY A 69 8.47 -4.47 -5.78
C GLY A 69 7.60 -4.30 -7.04
N SER A 70 6.44 -4.95 -7.14
CA SER A 70 5.52 -4.79 -8.29
C SER A 70 4.70 -3.49 -8.29
N GLY A 71 4.84 -2.65 -7.25
CA GLY A 71 4.14 -1.36 -7.16
C GLY A 71 2.82 -1.35 -6.38
N LYS A 72 2.50 -2.39 -5.58
CA LYS A 72 1.25 -2.48 -4.81
C LYS A 72 0.91 -1.23 -4.00
N SER A 73 1.80 -0.80 -3.11
CA SER A 73 1.57 0.38 -2.28
C SER A 73 1.38 1.66 -3.13
N THR A 74 2.08 1.75 -4.26
CA THR A 74 1.91 2.86 -5.22
C THR A 74 0.54 2.83 -5.88
N LEU A 75 0.07 1.65 -6.32
CA LEU A 75 -1.30 1.47 -6.81
C LEU A 75 -2.33 1.80 -5.74
N MET A 76 -2.14 1.34 -4.50
CA MET A 76 -3.02 1.61 -3.37
C MET A 76 -3.12 3.13 -3.10
N LYS A 77 -1.98 3.83 -3.02
CA LYS A 77 -1.96 5.29 -2.88
C LYS A 77 -2.65 5.99 -4.06
N PHE A 78 -2.42 5.52 -5.28
CA PHE A 78 -3.06 6.03 -6.48
C PHE A 78 -4.59 5.90 -6.39
N VAL A 79 -5.14 4.70 -6.17
CA VAL A 79 -6.59 4.49 -6.18
C VAL A 79 -7.30 5.19 -5.03
N VAL A 80 -6.70 5.26 -3.84
CA VAL A 80 -7.36 5.87 -2.65
C VAL A 80 -7.58 7.36 -2.81
N SER A 81 -6.66 8.04 -3.48
CA SER A 81 -6.72 9.49 -3.72
C SER A 81 -7.38 9.87 -5.05
N HIS A 82 -7.75 8.88 -5.88
CA HIS A 82 -8.23 9.12 -7.23
C HIS A 82 -9.69 9.59 -7.28
N GLN A 83 -9.99 10.57 -8.13
CA GLN A 83 -11.35 11.12 -8.29
C GLN A 83 -12.38 10.09 -8.74
N ARG A 84 -12.03 9.22 -9.71
CA ARG A 84 -12.89 8.09 -10.15
C ARG A 84 -13.26 7.14 -9.00
N THR A 85 -12.35 6.85 -8.08
CA THR A 85 -12.67 6.07 -6.87
C THR A 85 -13.67 6.82 -6.01
N SER A 86 -13.49 8.13 -5.84
CA SER A 86 -14.45 8.94 -5.09
C SER A 86 -15.84 8.97 -5.71
N ALA A 87 -15.94 9.19 -7.01
CA ALA A 87 -17.23 9.18 -7.72
C ALA A 87 -17.94 7.82 -7.59
N ALA A 88 -17.22 6.72 -7.77
CA ALA A 88 -17.77 5.37 -7.65
C ALA A 88 -18.27 5.08 -6.22
N LEU A 89 -17.49 5.46 -5.20
CA LEU A 89 -17.89 5.28 -3.80
C LEU A 89 -19.03 6.22 -3.40
N GLU A 90 -19.11 7.43 -3.94
CA GLU A 90 -20.22 8.36 -3.69
C GLU A 90 -21.53 7.81 -4.26
N SER A 91 -21.47 7.20 -5.45
CA SER A 91 -22.62 6.49 -6.03
C SER A 91 -23.06 5.31 -5.15
N TRP A 92 -22.12 4.53 -4.62
CA TRP A 92 -22.43 3.43 -3.70
C TRP A 92 -23.03 3.93 -2.38
N ALA A 93 -22.48 5.01 -1.85
CA ALA A 93 -22.84 5.50 -0.53
C ALA A 93 -24.11 6.37 -0.52
N GLY A 94 -24.54 6.89 -1.67
CA GLY A 94 -25.60 7.90 -1.74
C GLY A 94 -25.19 9.24 -1.13
N GLY A 95 -23.88 9.52 -1.09
CA GLY A 95 -23.27 10.65 -0.39
C GLY A 95 -21.76 10.43 -0.19
N THR A 96 -21.10 11.26 0.61
CA THR A 96 -19.66 11.09 0.87
C THR A 96 -19.43 9.93 1.86
N PRO A 97 -18.70 8.87 1.48
CA PRO A 97 -18.35 7.78 2.38
C PRO A 97 -17.30 8.22 3.41
N ILE A 98 -17.30 7.57 4.57
CA ILE A 98 -16.29 7.74 5.61
C ILE A 98 -15.09 6.85 5.26
N ARG A 99 -13.89 7.43 5.26
CA ARG A 99 -12.68 6.73 4.80
C ARG A 99 -11.65 6.56 5.89
N ALA A 100 -10.94 5.45 5.85
CA ALA A 100 -9.75 5.25 6.66
C ALA A 100 -8.72 4.42 5.92
N SER A 101 -7.45 4.64 6.22
CA SER A 101 -6.39 3.88 5.58
C SER A 101 -5.26 3.55 6.55
N PHE A 102 -4.75 2.34 6.44
CA PHE A 102 -3.58 1.91 7.18
C PHE A 102 -2.61 1.20 6.25
N PHE A 103 -1.34 1.61 6.30
CA PHE A 103 -0.29 1.03 5.48
C PHE A 103 0.72 0.40 6.42
N PHE A 104 0.73 -0.93 6.47
CA PHE A 104 1.70 -1.66 7.26
C PHE A 104 3.11 -1.38 6.74
N TRP A 105 4.06 -1.37 7.67
CA TRP A 105 5.47 -1.24 7.34
C TRP A 105 6.33 -2.08 8.26
N ASN A 106 6.87 -3.18 7.73
CA ASN A 106 7.66 -4.12 8.53
C ASN A 106 9.00 -3.52 9.05
N LEU A 107 9.54 -2.51 8.36
CA LEU A 107 10.72 -1.76 8.82
C LEU A 107 10.36 -0.54 9.67
N GLY A 108 9.06 -0.32 9.93
CA GLY A 108 8.53 0.78 10.70
C GLY A 108 8.56 0.53 12.22
N SER A 109 7.90 1.41 12.96
CA SER A 109 7.72 1.26 14.42
C SER A 109 6.85 0.05 14.77
N PRO A 110 6.88 -0.46 16.02
CA PRO A 110 5.99 -1.54 16.45
C PRO A 110 4.49 -1.28 16.18
N LEU A 111 4.05 -0.03 16.25
CA LEU A 111 2.68 0.35 15.90
C LEU A 111 2.40 0.23 14.40
N GLN A 112 3.37 0.49 13.51
CA GLN A 112 3.19 0.38 12.06
C GLN A 112 3.10 -1.06 11.54
N LYS A 113 3.31 -2.05 12.41
CA LYS A 113 3.26 -3.48 12.07
C LYS A 113 2.35 -4.31 12.99
N SER A 114 1.53 -3.70 13.84
CA SER A 114 0.71 -4.42 14.83
C SER A 114 -0.79 -4.09 14.74
N SER A 115 -1.62 -4.91 15.38
CA SER A 115 -3.08 -4.74 15.44
C SER A 115 -3.45 -3.50 16.25
N ASP A 116 -2.66 -3.18 17.27
CA ASP A 116 -2.85 -1.97 18.07
C ASP A 116 -2.73 -0.71 17.19
N GLY A 117 -1.66 -0.59 16.41
CA GLY A 117 -1.50 0.56 15.52
C GLY A 117 -2.49 0.58 14.36
N LEU A 118 -2.84 -0.58 13.77
CA LEU A 118 -3.91 -0.66 12.77
C LEU A 118 -5.23 -0.09 13.33
N LEU A 119 -5.67 -0.60 14.49
CA LEU A 119 -6.95 -0.23 15.06
C LEU A 119 -6.97 1.22 15.54
N ARG A 120 -5.89 1.70 16.15
CA ARG A 120 -5.73 3.10 16.52
C ARG A 120 -5.80 4.02 15.30
N GLY A 121 -5.06 3.69 14.23
CA GLY A 121 -5.06 4.47 13.00
C GLY A 121 -6.44 4.52 12.35
N LEU A 122 -7.10 3.37 12.21
CA LEU A 122 -8.45 3.31 11.64
C LEU A 122 -9.48 4.05 12.50
N LEU A 123 -9.50 3.84 13.82
CA LEU A 123 -10.42 4.55 14.71
C LEU A 123 -10.19 6.07 14.67
N ASN A 124 -8.93 6.52 14.65
CA ASN A 124 -8.59 7.94 14.55
C ASN A 124 -9.09 8.55 13.23
N ASP A 125 -8.81 7.91 12.08
CA ASP A 125 -9.28 8.36 10.76
C ASP A 125 -10.81 8.47 10.71
N LEU A 126 -11.51 7.41 11.14
CA LEU A 126 -12.96 7.32 11.06
C LEU A 126 -13.66 8.30 12.02
N LEU A 127 -13.22 8.37 13.28
CA LEU A 127 -13.86 9.21 14.30
C LEU A 127 -13.51 10.69 14.18
N THR A 128 -12.41 11.03 13.50
CA THR A 128 -12.14 12.42 13.10
C THR A 128 -13.23 12.95 12.17
N GLN A 129 -13.78 12.10 11.31
CA GLN A 129 -14.92 12.42 10.42
C GLN A 129 -16.28 12.27 11.14
N LEU A 130 -16.37 11.37 12.12
CA LEU A 130 -17.59 11.05 12.87
C LEU A 130 -17.49 11.42 14.35
N ARG A 131 -17.08 12.66 14.64
CA ARG A 131 -16.80 13.11 16.02
C ARG A 131 -17.97 12.93 16.99
N SER A 132 -19.21 13.04 16.50
CA SER A 132 -20.41 12.82 17.31
C SER A 132 -20.56 11.38 17.81
N LEU A 133 -19.94 10.41 17.15
CA LEU A 133 -19.99 9.00 17.55
C LEU A 133 -18.94 8.61 18.59
N ILE A 134 -18.00 9.50 18.93
CA ILE A 134 -16.94 9.19 19.92
C ILE A 134 -17.56 8.76 21.26
N SER A 135 -18.55 9.50 21.76
CA SER A 135 -19.23 9.19 23.03
C SER A 135 -20.09 7.92 22.94
N VAL A 136 -20.57 7.56 21.75
CA VAL A 136 -21.34 6.33 21.51
C VAL A 136 -20.43 5.12 21.45
N VAL A 137 -19.32 5.22 20.72
CA VAL A 137 -18.40 4.11 20.47
C VAL A 137 -17.52 3.84 21.69
N MET A 138 -17.03 4.91 22.34
CA MET A 138 -16.05 4.85 23.42
C MET A 138 -16.54 5.59 24.68
N PRO A 139 -17.71 5.23 25.25
CA PRO A 139 -18.29 5.96 26.39
C PRO A 139 -17.36 5.99 27.61
N ASP A 140 -16.65 4.90 27.86
CA ASP A 140 -15.72 4.80 28.99
C ASP A 140 -14.50 5.72 28.82
N LEU A 141 -13.96 5.82 27.60
CA LEU A 141 -12.83 6.69 27.28
C LEU A 141 -13.27 8.17 27.25
N TRP A 142 -14.46 8.43 26.73
CA TRP A 142 -15.10 9.74 26.77
C TRP A 142 -15.25 10.26 28.20
N GLN A 143 -15.77 9.42 29.11
CA GLN A 143 -15.93 9.78 30.51
C GLN A 143 -14.59 10.03 31.20
N ARG A 144 -13.57 9.21 30.91
CA ARG A 144 -12.20 9.44 31.40
C ARG A 144 -11.64 10.77 30.90
N ALA A 145 -11.83 11.09 29.62
CA ALA A 145 -11.33 12.32 29.01
C ALA A 145 -12.01 13.59 29.54
N ALA A 146 -13.26 13.47 30.02
CA ALA A 146 -13.96 14.57 30.69
C ALA A 146 -13.40 14.87 32.11
N VAL A 147 -12.57 13.97 32.69
CA VAL A 147 -11.93 14.18 33.98
C VAL A 147 -10.54 14.78 33.77
N ALA A 148 -10.34 16.01 34.28
CA ALA A 148 -9.06 16.70 34.16
C ALA A 148 -7.89 15.90 34.77
N GLY A 149 -6.81 15.73 34.01
CA GLY A 149 -5.60 15.01 34.44
C GLY A 149 -5.66 13.49 34.34
N ALA A 150 -6.73 12.91 33.76
CA ALA A 150 -6.80 11.47 33.51
C ALA A 150 -5.83 11.03 32.40
N SER A 151 -5.20 9.86 32.59
CA SER A 151 -4.42 9.18 31.56
C SER A 151 -5.36 8.45 30.59
N LEU A 152 -5.23 8.76 29.29
CA LEU A 152 -6.08 8.25 28.21
C LEU A 152 -5.35 7.26 27.28
N ASP A 153 -4.04 7.17 27.41
CA ASP A 153 -3.10 6.40 26.59
C ASP A 153 -3.06 4.90 26.92
N LYS A 154 -3.88 4.44 27.86
CA LYS A 154 -3.93 3.05 28.33
C LYS A 154 -5.27 2.40 28.00
N PHE A 155 -5.37 1.90 26.78
CA PHE A 155 -6.44 0.99 26.38
C PHE A 155 -5.88 -0.30 25.79
N SER A 156 -6.58 -1.40 26.03
CA SER A 156 -6.18 -2.74 25.58
C SER A 156 -6.54 -2.98 24.11
N LEU A 157 -5.93 -4.02 23.53
CA LEU A 157 -6.30 -4.46 22.19
C LEU A 157 -7.78 -4.89 22.11
N ASP A 158 -8.34 -5.43 23.19
CA ASP A 158 -9.76 -5.83 23.26
C ASP A 158 -10.70 -4.62 23.30
N GLU A 159 -10.30 -3.52 23.94
CA GLU A 159 -11.02 -2.24 23.84
C GLU A 159 -11.05 -1.74 22.40
N LEU A 160 -9.89 -1.69 21.73
CA LEU A 160 -9.78 -1.28 20.34
C LEU A 160 -10.65 -2.14 19.40
N LYS A 161 -10.59 -3.46 19.56
CA LYS A 161 -11.41 -4.41 18.78
C LYS A 161 -12.90 -4.22 19.04
N ARG A 162 -13.32 -3.95 20.29
CA ARG A 162 -14.73 -3.62 20.59
C ARG A 162 -15.14 -2.32 19.93
N TRP A 163 -14.33 -1.28 20.02
CA TRP A 163 -14.65 0.03 19.47
C TRP A 163 -14.78 0.01 17.95
N ILE A 164 -13.85 -0.62 17.24
CA ILE A 164 -13.94 -0.70 15.77
C ILE A 164 -15.17 -1.51 15.34
N ARG A 165 -15.46 -2.63 16.00
CA ARG A 165 -16.66 -3.43 15.71
C ARG A 165 -17.92 -2.62 15.96
N LYS A 166 -18.02 -1.94 17.11
CA LYS A 166 -19.15 -1.09 17.46
C LYS A 166 -19.35 0.05 16.46
N LEU A 167 -18.27 0.69 16.01
CA LEU A 167 -18.32 1.76 15.02
C LEU A 167 -18.78 1.26 13.65
N LEU A 168 -18.26 0.12 13.21
CA LEU A 168 -18.56 -0.45 11.89
C LEU A 168 -19.85 -1.27 11.86
N SER A 169 -20.41 -1.66 13.01
CA SER A 169 -21.71 -2.33 13.12
C SER A 169 -22.88 -1.37 13.27
N GLN A 170 -22.69 -0.07 13.06
CA GLN A 170 -23.78 0.89 13.11
C GLN A 170 -24.74 0.61 11.94
N ASP A 171 -25.98 0.23 12.25
CA ASP A 171 -27.02 -0.09 11.27
C ASP A 171 -27.70 1.15 10.67
N THR A 172 -27.10 2.33 10.86
CA THR A 172 -27.57 3.56 10.22
C THR A 172 -27.29 3.47 8.72
N THR A 173 -28.36 3.39 7.92
CA THR A 173 -28.28 3.25 6.45
C THR A 173 -27.52 4.37 5.75
N SER A 174 -27.33 5.52 6.42
CA SER A 174 -26.59 6.67 5.89
C SER A 174 -25.07 6.60 6.04
N LEU A 175 -24.54 5.69 6.86
CA LEU A 175 -23.09 5.60 7.09
C LEU A 175 -22.50 4.47 6.27
N LYS A 176 -21.50 4.82 5.47
CA LYS A 176 -20.82 3.92 4.54
C LYS A 176 -19.32 4.08 4.71
N PHE A 177 -18.63 2.98 4.94
CA PHE A 177 -17.23 2.94 5.31
C PHE A 177 -16.39 2.32 4.20
N PHE A 178 -15.35 3.04 3.76
CA PHE A 178 -14.35 2.54 2.84
C PHE A 178 -12.99 2.51 3.55
N ILE A 179 -12.52 1.30 3.84
CA ILE A 179 -11.29 1.05 4.60
C ILE A 179 -10.23 0.49 3.65
N VAL A 180 -9.00 0.97 3.79
CA VAL A 180 -7.87 0.53 2.98
C VAL A 180 -6.80 -0.02 3.90
N ILE A 181 -6.34 -1.24 3.63
CA ILE A 181 -5.25 -1.88 4.37
C ILE A 181 -4.21 -2.38 3.37
N ASP A 182 -3.05 -1.72 3.33
CA ASP A 182 -1.92 -2.08 2.47
C ASP A 182 -0.89 -2.92 3.24
N GLY A 183 -0.41 -4.00 2.62
CA GLY A 183 0.69 -4.80 3.14
C GLY A 183 0.32 -5.71 4.30
N ILE A 184 -0.78 -6.46 4.21
CA ILE A 184 -1.15 -7.42 5.29
C ILE A 184 -0.03 -8.44 5.56
N ASP A 185 0.79 -8.78 4.56
CA ASP A 185 1.96 -9.66 4.74
C ASP A 185 3.10 -9.03 5.55
N GLU A 186 3.04 -7.72 5.82
CA GLU A 186 4.01 -6.98 6.65
C GLU A 186 3.55 -6.86 8.11
N PHE A 187 2.39 -7.42 8.45
CA PHE A 187 1.86 -7.46 9.81
C PHE A 187 2.65 -8.45 10.68
N GLU A 188 2.90 -8.03 11.92
CA GLU A 188 3.54 -8.81 12.97
C GLU A 188 2.51 -9.07 14.09
N GLY A 189 2.05 -10.32 14.16
CA GLY A 189 1.07 -10.78 15.13
C GLY A 189 0.30 -12.00 14.63
N ASP A 190 -0.84 -12.27 15.27
CA ASP A 190 -1.73 -13.36 14.89
C ASP A 190 -2.52 -13.00 13.62
N HIS A 191 -2.10 -13.59 12.50
CA HIS A 191 -2.68 -13.29 11.20
C HIS A 191 -4.11 -13.84 11.08
N ASP A 192 -4.43 -14.95 11.73
CA ASP A 192 -5.77 -15.53 11.73
C ASP A 192 -6.74 -14.57 12.43
N GLU A 193 -6.33 -14.01 13.57
CA GLU A 193 -7.13 -13.02 14.30
C GLU A 193 -7.38 -11.75 13.46
N LEU A 194 -6.38 -11.26 12.72
CA LEU A 194 -6.55 -10.11 11.83
C LEU A 194 -7.55 -10.43 10.71
N VAL A 195 -7.43 -11.59 10.09
CA VAL A 195 -8.34 -12.03 9.02
C VAL A 195 -9.76 -12.22 9.55
N GLU A 196 -9.93 -12.82 10.72
CA GLU A 196 -11.23 -12.95 11.39
C GLU A 196 -11.87 -11.60 11.68
N LEU A 197 -11.10 -10.64 12.20
CA LEU A 197 -11.58 -9.27 12.40
C LEU A 197 -12.05 -8.64 11.09
N ILE A 198 -11.27 -8.74 10.02
CA ILE A 198 -11.63 -8.21 8.71
C ILE A 198 -12.92 -8.87 8.19
N ARG A 199 -12.99 -10.21 8.26
CA ARG A 199 -14.18 -10.98 7.86
C ARG A 199 -15.41 -10.60 8.67
N ASP A 200 -15.25 -10.31 9.95
CA ASP A 200 -16.33 -9.90 10.84
C ASP A 200 -16.89 -8.52 10.45
N VAL A 201 -16.03 -7.53 10.23
CA VAL A 201 -16.48 -6.17 9.89
C VAL A 201 -17.12 -6.08 8.51
N VAL A 202 -16.69 -6.90 7.54
CA VAL A 202 -17.28 -6.93 6.19
C VAL A 202 -18.59 -7.69 6.08
N LYS A 203 -19.05 -8.35 7.14
CA LYS A 203 -20.45 -8.84 7.21
C LYS A 203 -21.44 -7.69 7.09
N ASN A 204 -21.07 -6.50 7.55
CA ASN A 204 -21.85 -5.30 7.32
C ASN A 204 -21.68 -4.83 5.86
N LYS A 205 -22.76 -4.83 5.09
CA LYS A 205 -22.80 -4.35 3.69
C LYS A 205 -22.51 -2.85 3.54
N ASN A 206 -22.47 -2.11 4.64
CA ASN A 206 -22.05 -0.72 4.68
C ASN A 206 -20.52 -0.56 4.78
N VAL A 207 -19.77 -1.65 4.84
CA VAL A 207 -18.30 -1.64 4.93
C VAL A 207 -17.71 -2.29 3.68
N LYS A 208 -16.81 -1.55 3.03
CA LYS A 208 -15.92 -2.05 1.97
C LYS A 208 -14.48 -2.00 2.46
N VAL A 209 -13.73 -3.05 2.18
CA VAL A 209 -12.32 -3.12 2.57
C VAL A 209 -11.46 -3.42 1.33
N LEU A 210 -10.57 -2.49 1.00
CA LEU A 210 -9.54 -2.71 -0.03
C LEU A 210 -8.27 -3.21 0.65
N LEU A 211 -7.82 -4.39 0.25
CA LEU A 211 -6.70 -5.11 0.86
C LEU A 211 -5.56 -5.27 -0.15
N SER A 212 -4.32 -5.20 0.31
CA SER A 212 -3.17 -5.64 -0.48
C SER A 212 -2.24 -6.56 0.30
N SER A 213 -1.62 -7.51 -0.39
CA SER A 213 -0.48 -8.26 0.14
C SER A 213 0.37 -8.91 -0.95
N ARG A 214 1.51 -9.50 -0.56
CA ARG A 214 2.23 -10.48 -1.38
C ARG A 214 1.41 -11.77 -1.57
N PRO A 215 1.61 -12.52 -2.67
CA PRO A 215 0.97 -13.82 -2.89
C PRO A 215 1.61 -14.88 -1.98
N THR A 216 1.40 -14.78 -0.67
CA THR A 216 1.72 -15.85 0.29
C THR A 216 0.57 -16.84 0.32
N THR A 217 0.85 -18.12 0.59
CA THR A 217 -0.18 -19.16 0.73
C THR A 217 -1.29 -18.72 1.69
N PHE A 218 -0.90 -18.17 2.84
CA PHE A 218 -1.82 -17.63 3.83
C PHE A 218 -2.75 -16.54 3.26
N SER A 219 -2.21 -15.56 2.53
CA SER A 219 -3.02 -14.46 1.99
C SER A 219 -3.99 -14.95 0.91
N GLU A 220 -3.52 -15.81 0.02
CA GLU A 220 -4.33 -16.35 -1.08
C GLU A 220 -5.47 -17.22 -0.55
N GLU A 221 -5.21 -18.05 0.46
CA GLU A 221 -6.24 -18.86 1.13
C GLU A 221 -7.21 -17.99 1.94
N SER A 222 -6.71 -16.97 2.63
CA SER A 222 -7.52 -16.09 3.49
C SER A 222 -8.52 -15.24 2.71
N PHE A 223 -8.14 -14.80 1.50
CA PHE A 223 -8.92 -13.89 0.68
C PHE A 223 -9.38 -14.50 -0.66
N ARG A 224 -9.40 -15.84 -0.77
CA ARG A 224 -9.81 -16.59 -1.97
C ARG A 224 -11.20 -16.23 -2.51
N ASP A 225 -12.13 -15.86 -1.63
CA ASP A 225 -13.52 -15.56 -1.99
C ASP A 225 -13.72 -14.08 -2.33
N CYS A 226 -12.66 -13.26 -2.22
CA CYS A 226 -12.70 -11.85 -2.60
C CYS A 226 -12.48 -11.71 -4.11
N PRO A 227 -13.06 -10.68 -4.76
CA PRO A 227 -12.59 -10.22 -6.05
C PRO A 227 -11.08 -9.92 -6.00
N VAL A 228 -10.30 -10.47 -6.95
CA VAL A 228 -8.84 -10.37 -6.95
C VAL A 228 -8.31 -9.62 -8.17
N LEU A 229 -7.28 -8.80 -7.94
CA LEU A 229 -6.44 -8.20 -8.96
C LEU A 229 -4.98 -8.60 -8.72
N ARG A 230 -4.37 -9.28 -9.69
CA ARG A 230 -2.95 -9.67 -9.66
C ARG A 230 -2.09 -8.64 -10.37
N LEU A 231 -1.49 -7.74 -9.61
CA LEU A 231 -0.84 -6.55 -10.15
C LEU A 231 0.27 -6.87 -11.15
N HIS A 232 1.11 -7.86 -10.84
CA HIS A 232 2.28 -8.19 -11.65
C HIS A 232 1.93 -8.72 -13.07
N ASP A 233 0.68 -9.11 -13.32
CA ASP A 233 0.21 -9.53 -14.65
C ASP A 233 -0.26 -8.34 -15.50
N LEU A 234 -0.45 -7.17 -14.87
CA LEU A 234 -1.09 -5.98 -15.43
C LEU A 234 -0.11 -4.81 -15.62
N THR A 235 1.13 -4.93 -15.12
CA THR A 235 2.12 -3.84 -15.20
C THR A 235 2.82 -3.70 -16.55
N ARG A 236 2.58 -4.60 -17.53
CA ARG A 236 3.30 -4.60 -18.82
C ARG A 236 3.27 -3.24 -19.52
N GLY A 237 2.08 -2.69 -19.75
CA GLY A 237 1.91 -1.41 -20.45
C GLY A 237 2.54 -0.24 -19.68
N ASP A 238 2.35 -0.22 -18.36
CA ASP A 238 2.93 0.82 -17.51
C ASP A 238 4.47 0.74 -17.46
N ILE A 239 5.04 -0.47 -17.52
CA ILE A 239 6.50 -0.69 -17.57
C ILE A 239 7.07 -0.24 -18.91
N GLN A 240 6.42 -0.58 -20.03
CA GLN A 240 6.82 -0.10 -21.36
C GLN A 240 6.82 1.43 -21.41
N LYS A 241 5.78 2.05 -20.85
CA LYS A 241 5.67 3.51 -20.75
C LYS A 241 6.79 4.09 -19.90
N TYR A 242 6.98 3.60 -18.68
CA TYR A 242 8.02 4.07 -17.77
C TYR A 242 9.42 3.95 -18.40
N ALA A 243 9.79 2.76 -18.89
CA ALA A 243 11.08 2.55 -19.52
C ALA A 243 11.23 3.43 -20.78
N GLY A 244 10.16 3.53 -21.57
CA GLY A 244 10.09 4.37 -22.75
C GLY A 244 10.36 5.83 -22.44
N ASP A 245 9.67 6.42 -21.47
CA ASP A 245 9.81 7.84 -21.10
C ASP A 245 11.22 8.15 -20.61
N TYR A 246 11.80 7.30 -19.76
CA TYR A 246 13.13 7.51 -19.18
C TYR A 246 14.30 7.20 -20.13
N LEU A 247 14.11 6.34 -21.12
CA LEU A 247 15.10 5.99 -22.15
C LEU A 247 14.77 6.65 -23.50
N SER A 248 13.82 7.59 -23.53
CA SER A 248 13.44 8.35 -24.73
C SER A 248 14.48 9.41 -25.11
N GLY A 249 14.26 10.09 -26.24
CA GLY A 249 15.12 11.17 -26.74
C GLY A 249 15.87 10.77 -28.00
N LYS A 250 17.19 11.02 -28.05
CA LYS A 250 18.04 10.73 -29.22
C LYS A 250 18.01 9.26 -29.62
N LEU A 251 17.83 8.34 -28.66
CA LEU A 251 17.77 6.90 -28.93
C LEU A 251 16.56 6.52 -29.76
N ARG A 252 15.36 6.91 -29.33
CA ARG A 252 14.12 6.61 -30.05
C ARG A 252 14.16 7.18 -31.47
N GLN A 253 14.67 8.40 -31.64
CA GLN A 253 14.77 9.06 -32.96
C GLN A 253 15.77 8.38 -33.90
N ARG A 254 16.92 7.92 -33.38
CA ARG A 254 18.00 7.34 -34.21
C ARG A 254 17.83 5.85 -34.47
N HIS A 255 17.23 5.13 -33.53
CA HIS A 255 17.26 3.67 -33.51
C HIS A 255 15.88 3.00 -33.52
N GLY A 256 14.78 3.76 -33.55
CA GLY A 256 13.41 3.30 -33.84
C GLY A 256 13.07 1.87 -33.38
N ALA A 257 13.23 0.90 -34.29
CA ALA A 257 12.96 -0.52 -34.04
C ALA A 257 13.85 -1.18 -32.98
N GLN A 258 15.16 -0.88 -32.96
CA GLN A 258 16.08 -1.41 -31.95
C GLN A 258 15.75 -0.84 -30.56
N TRP A 259 15.31 0.41 -30.50
CA TRP A 259 14.85 1.03 -29.25
C TRP A 259 13.58 0.34 -28.75
N ALA A 260 12.62 0.10 -29.64
CA ALA A 260 11.39 -0.62 -29.27
C ALA A 260 11.70 -2.03 -28.75
N ALA A 261 12.58 -2.78 -29.43
CA ALA A 261 13.02 -4.10 -28.99
C ALA A 261 13.67 -4.08 -27.60
N LEU A 262 14.49 -3.07 -27.30
CA LEU A 262 15.09 -2.89 -25.97
C LEU A 262 14.02 -2.67 -24.89
N ILE A 263 13.00 -1.83 -25.16
CA ILE A 263 11.90 -1.58 -24.21
C ILE A 263 11.08 -2.86 -23.97
N ASP A 264 10.78 -3.61 -25.04
CA ASP A 264 10.07 -4.88 -24.92
C ASP A 264 10.87 -5.90 -24.12
N GLU A 265 12.18 -5.96 -24.34
CA GLU A 265 13.06 -6.86 -23.60
C GLU A 265 13.14 -6.50 -22.10
N ILE A 266 13.26 -5.21 -21.75
CA ILE A 266 13.19 -4.75 -20.35
C ILE A 266 11.86 -5.17 -19.73
N THR A 267 10.77 -4.99 -20.48
CA THR A 267 9.42 -5.31 -20.02
C THR A 267 9.26 -6.80 -19.76
N ASP A 268 9.69 -7.64 -20.68
CA ASP A 268 9.61 -9.10 -20.56
C ASP A 268 10.48 -9.62 -19.40
N ARG A 269 11.72 -9.12 -19.29
CA ARG A 269 12.65 -9.53 -18.22
C ARG A 269 12.18 -9.12 -16.82
N SER A 270 11.37 -8.06 -16.71
CA SER A 270 10.87 -7.57 -15.42
C SER A 270 9.95 -8.54 -14.68
N HIS A 271 9.27 -9.45 -15.40
CA HIS A 271 8.20 -10.31 -14.86
C HIS A 271 7.20 -9.56 -13.97
N GLY A 272 6.91 -8.30 -14.33
CA GLY A 272 5.98 -7.41 -13.66
C GLY A 272 6.52 -6.70 -12.41
N VAL A 273 7.83 -6.78 -12.13
CA VAL A 273 8.48 -6.18 -10.96
C VAL A 273 8.98 -4.77 -11.28
N PHE A 274 8.20 -3.74 -10.94
CA PHE A 274 8.55 -2.34 -11.16
C PHE A 274 9.90 -1.92 -10.57
N LEU A 275 10.25 -2.38 -9.35
CA LEU A 275 11.51 -2.05 -8.72
C LEU A 275 12.72 -2.52 -9.55
N TRP A 276 12.62 -3.69 -10.19
CA TRP A 276 13.63 -4.18 -11.10
C TRP A 276 13.80 -3.24 -12.30
N VAL A 277 12.69 -2.81 -12.90
CA VAL A 277 12.68 -1.86 -14.03
C VAL A 277 13.34 -0.54 -13.65
N VAL A 278 13.04 0.00 -12.48
CA VAL A 278 13.65 1.25 -11.98
C VAL A 278 15.17 1.13 -11.91
N LEU A 279 15.68 0.00 -11.39
CA LEU A 279 17.12 -0.25 -11.26
C LEU A 279 17.79 -0.44 -12.62
N VAL A 280 17.18 -1.22 -13.51
CA VAL A 280 17.69 -1.45 -14.87
C VAL A 280 17.69 -0.17 -15.70
N VAL A 281 16.58 0.58 -15.72
CA VAL A 281 16.49 1.87 -16.42
C VAL A 281 17.54 2.84 -15.88
N ARG A 282 17.79 2.86 -14.57
CA ARG A 282 18.87 3.69 -14.00
C ARG A 282 20.25 3.27 -14.55
N SER A 283 20.56 1.98 -14.56
CA SER A 283 21.83 1.47 -15.07
C SER A 283 22.02 1.80 -16.56
N LEU A 284 20.97 1.65 -17.37
CA LEU A 284 21.00 2.00 -18.80
C LEU A 284 21.14 3.50 -19.02
N ARG A 285 20.53 4.33 -18.16
CA ARG A 285 20.70 5.79 -18.20
C ARG A 285 22.12 6.24 -17.85
N GLU A 286 22.79 5.53 -16.95
CA GLU A 286 24.22 5.78 -16.65
C GLU A 286 25.07 5.48 -17.90
N GLY A 287 24.86 4.34 -18.55
CA GLY A 287 25.53 4.02 -19.82
C GLY A 287 25.28 5.05 -20.93
N LEU A 288 24.05 5.56 -21.03
CA LEU A 288 23.71 6.64 -21.96
C LEU A 288 24.51 7.94 -21.73
N ILE A 289 24.81 8.26 -20.48
CA ILE A 289 25.62 9.43 -20.12
C ILE A 289 27.08 9.19 -20.50
N ASP A 290 27.56 7.95 -20.33
CA ASP A 290 28.92 7.52 -20.67
C ASP A 290 29.14 7.36 -22.20
N GLY A 291 28.06 7.42 -22.99
CA GLY A 291 28.10 7.39 -24.45
C GLY A 291 27.80 6.03 -25.08
N ASP A 292 27.26 5.08 -24.32
CA ASP A 292 26.93 3.73 -24.78
C ASP A 292 25.99 3.78 -26.01
N SER A 293 26.34 3.02 -27.04
CA SER A 293 25.49 2.72 -28.18
C SER A 293 24.34 1.80 -27.79
N ILE A 294 23.32 1.70 -28.64
CA ILE A 294 22.18 0.81 -28.39
C ILE A 294 22.56 -0.67 -28.27
N LYS A 295 23.65 -1.07 -28.95
CA LYS A 295 24.19 -2.43 -28.83
C LYS A 295 24.82 -2.65 -27.46
N GLU A 296 25.58 -1.68 -26.97
CA GLU A 296 26.18 -1.71 -25.63
C GLU A 296 25.12 -1.67 -24.53
N MET A 297 24.01 -0.95 -24.74
CA MET A 297 22.85 -1.02 -23.84
C MET A 297 22.22 -2.41 -23.79
N GLY A 298 22.09 -3.09 -24.94
CA GLY A 298 21.64 -4.48 -24.97
C GLY A 298 22.58 -5.41 -24.20
N GLN A 299 23.89 -5.25 -24.37
CA GLN A 299 24.90 -6.00 -23.62
C GLN A 299 24.83 -5.73 -22.11
N ARG A 300 24.68 -4.47 -21.72
CA ARG A 300 24.48 -4.09 -20.31
C ARG A 300 23.22 -4.74 -19.75
N LEU A 301 22.13 -4.79 -20.52
CA LEU A 301 20.91 -5.48 -20.11
C LEU A 301 21.09 -7.00 -19.97
N ASP A 302 21.94 -7.62 -20.80
CA ASP A 302 22.31 -9.04 -20.72
C ASP A 302 23.10 -9.40 -19.46
N GLU A 303 23.92 -8.48 -18.98
CA GLU A 303 24.71 -8.66 -17.75
C GLU A 303 23.87 -8.55 -16.47
N LEU A 304 22.70 -7.89 -16.54
CA LEU A 304 21.84 -7.68 -15.39
C LEU A 304 20.98 -8.92 -15.09
N PRO A 305 21.01 -9.45 -13.84
CA PRO A 305 20.17 -10.58 -13.47
C PRO A 305 18.68 -10.25 -13.56
N ARG A 306 17.87 -11.24 -13.99
CA ARG A 306 16.39 -11.11 -14.08
C ARG A 306 15.70 -11.14 -12.73
N ASP A 307 16.27 -11.86 -11.76
CA ASP A 307 15.74 -11.93 -10.41
C ASP A 307 16.17 -10.70 -9.59
N LEU A 308 15.25 -10.13 -8.81
CA LEU A 308 15.51 -8.91 -8.04
C LEU A 308 16.57 -9.11 -6.95
N LYS A 309 16.59 -10.26 -6.27
CA LYS A 309 17.60 -10.55 -5.25
C LYS A 309 18.97 -10.73 -5.90
N ALA A 310 19.04 -11.47 -7.00
CA ALA A 310 20.27 -11.60 -7.77
C ALA A 310 20.78 -10.24 -8.31
N LEU A 311 19.87 -9.33 -8.70
CA LEU A 311 20.22 -7.98 -9.11
C LEU A 311 20.84 -7.17 -7.96
N TYR A 312 20.30 -7.25 -6.75
CA TYR A 312 20.93 -6.66 -5.57
C TYR A 312 22.32 -7.26 -5.29
N ASP A 313 22.46 -8.59 -5.36
CA ASP A 313 23.73 -9.28 -5.17
C ASP A 313 24.78 -8.81 -6.21
N HIS A 314 24.36 -8.65 -7.48
CA HIS A 314 25.19 -8.12 -8.55
C HIS A 314 25.62 -6.67 -8.28
N MET A 315 24.69 -5.79 -7.89
CA MET A 315 25.01 -4.39 -7.56
C MET A 315 26.02 -4.27 -6.42
N ILE A 316 25.85 -5.05 -5.34
CA ILE A 316 26.76 -5.02 -4.18
C ILE A 316 28.16 -5.52 -4.58
N ARG A 317 28.25 -6.59 -5.37
CA ARG A 317 29.54 -7.14 -5.83
C ARG A 317 30.31 -6.21 -6.76
N ASN A 318 29.62 -5.35 -7.50
CA ASN A 318 30.25 -4.39 -8.40
C ASN A 318 30.69 -3.09 -7.72
N LEU A 319 30.39 -2.90 -6.43
CA LEU A 319 30.94 -1.79 -5.66
C LEU A 319 32.46 -1.98 -5.47
N SER A 320 33.21 -0.87 -5.37
CA SER A 320 34.63 -0.95 -4.99
C SER A 320 34.79 -1.56 -3.59
N PRO A 321 35.93 -2.21 -3.25
CA PRO A 321 36.10 -2.88 -1.95
C PRO A 321 35.82 -1.96 -0.75
N ARG A 322 36.21 -0.68 -0.86
CA ARG A 322 35.92 0.35 0.15
C ARG A 322 34.42 0.54 0.36
N TYR A 323 33.65 0.63 -0.71
CA TYR A 323 32.20 0.81 -0.64
C TYR A 323 31.46 -0.46 -0.23
N GLN A 324 31.99 -1.65 -0.56
CA GLN A 324 31.44 -2.92 -0.08
C GLN A 324 31.52 -3.02 1.45
N GLN A 325 32.68 -2.66 2.02
CA GLN A 325 32.85 -2.64 3.47
C GLN A 325 31.86 -1.67 4.13
N GLN A 326 31.78 -0.44 3.62
CA GLN A 326 30.84 0.57 4.14
C GLN A 326 29.37 0.11 4.02
N ALA A 327 28.99 -0.48 2.89
CA ALA A 327 27.65 -1.01 2.71
C ALA A 327 27.34 -2.13 3.73
N SER A 328 28.27 -3.06 3.94
CA SER A 328 28.15 -4.12 4.94
C SER A 328 27.98 -3.55 6.35
N GLU A 329 28.80 -2.58 6.74
CA GLU A 329 28.69 -1.89 8.05
C GLU A 329 27.32 -1.21 8.21
N MET A 330 26.84 -0.51 7.19
CA MET A 330 25.52 0.12 7.21
C MET A 330 24.38 -0.90 7.34
N PHE A 331 24.44 -2.01 6.61
CA PHE A 331 23.42 -3.07 6.72
C PHE A 331 23.42 -3.71 8.10
N GLN A 332 24.59 -3.97 8.68
CA GLN A 332 24.68 -4.51 10.04
C GLN A 332 24.12 -3.54 11.10
N LEU A 333 24.38 -2.24 10.95
CA LEU A 333 23.80 -1.21 11.82
C LEU A 333 22.27 -1.17 11.69
N LEU A 334 21.73 -1.21 10.48
CA LEU A 334 20.29 -1.27 10.24
C LEU A 334 19.64 -2.51 10.87
N LEU A 335 20.24 -3.69 10.66
CA LEU A 335 19.74 -4.94 11.25
C LEU A 335 19.76 -4.91 12.78
N LYS A 336 20.82 -4.37 13.39
CA LYS A 336 20.89 -4.21 14.85
C LYS A 336 19.88 -3.20 15.37
N ALA A 337 19.69 -2.07 14.68
CA ALA A 337 18.69 -1.07 15.06
C ALA A 337 17.27 -1.67 15.05
N GLN A 338 16.96 -2.56 14.10
CA GLN A 338 15.68 -3.25 14.06
C GLN A 338 15.47 -4.21 15.24
N GLN A 339 16.52 -4.92 15.66
CA GLN A 339 16.44 -5.80 16.84
C GLN A 339 16.16 -5.00 18.12
N VAL A 340 16.80 -3.83 18.27
CA VAL A 340 16.58 -2.95 19.43
C VAL A 340 15.17 -2.35 19.42
N GLN A 341 14.60 -2.02 18.27
CA GLN A 341 13.22 -1.50 18.17
C GLN A 341 12.13 -2.57 18.39
N SER A 342 12.50 -3.85 18.27
CA SER A 342 11.59 -4.99 18.45
C SER A 342 11.74 -5.66 19.83
N SER A 343 12.71 -5.21 20.64
CA SER A 343 12.92 -5.59 22.05
C SER A 343 12.30 -4.54 22.95
#